data_AF-A0A0D0DT98-F1
#
_entry.id   AF-A0A0D0DT98-F1
#
_cell.length_a   1.000
_cell.length_b   1.000
_cell.length_c   1.000
_cell.angle_alpha   90.00
_cell.angle_beta   90.00
_cell.angle_gamma   90.00
#
_symmetry.space_group_name_H-M   'P 1'
#
loop_
_entity.id
_entity.type
_entity.pdbx_description
1 polymer ?
#
loop_
_entity_poly.entity_id
_entity_poly.type
_entity_poly.pdbx_seq_one_letter_code
_entity_poly.pdbx_strand_id
1 'polypeptide(L)'
;MTGPPQVWAREVKISGSVVHGLAIFITSFRLLYRWYMSRFWWEDAWAALALVFDIACLVSVWMESPPQIPRALPPMNIMANWILSVTLTCIIWCARMSILCSIVRIANPSPKLRRVAYGIAVVLLTTAIALVAQKIVMCSMDSCKFTMHVAITQLVTDVVSDAMLVAASVRFLRDVKLSRNRRLLILSAFSASVLITGVTILHSVLLLQRPTTGTIVIGHVKAGLSLLVCNALVLVTFVYRVCHHAGVDLDHSVHEQRTGGGISVQFTSVIEIPTKLSSLS
;
A
#
# COMPACT_ATOMS: atom_id res chain seq x y z
N MET A 1 -34.02 27.67 1.24
CA MET A 1 -32.75 27.40 1.93
C MET A 1 -32.73 25.94 2.38
N THR A 2 -32.28 25.05 1.52
CA THR A 2 -32.07 23.63 1.83
C THR A 2 -30.60 23.47 2.22
N GLY A 3 -30.33 23.28 3.52
CA GLY A 3 -28.97 22.99 3.98
C GLY A 3 -28.44 21.70 3.32
N PRO A 4 -27.13 21.59 3.05
CA PRO A 4 -26.58 20.39 2.43
C PRO A 4 -26.86 19.15 3.34
N PRO A 5 -27.28 18.00 2.76
CA PRO A 5 -27.72 16.83 3.52
C PRO A 5 -26.69 16.26 4.50
N GLN A 6 -27.12 15.91 5.71
CA GLN A 6 -26.35 15.15 6.72
C GLN A 6 -25.85 13.78 6.24
N VAL A 7 -26.42 13.25 5.15
CA VAL A 7 -26.09 11.94 4.57
C VAL A 7 -24.60 11.87 4.19
N TRP A 8 -24.05 12.98 3.69
CA TRP A 8 -22.73 12.99 3.05
C TRP A 8 -21.57 12.73 4.02
N ALA A 9 -21.65 13.21 5.27
CA ALA A 9 -20.61 12.96 6.28
C ALA A 9 -20.59 11.50 6.75
N ARG A 10 -21.75 10.83 6.76
CA ARG A 10 -21.88 9.42 7.15
C ARG A 10 -21.21 8.50 6.12
N GLU A 11 -21.45 8.76 4.82
CA GLU A 11 -20.86 7.95 3.75
C GLU A 11 -19.33 8.01 3.73
N VAL A 12 -18.74 9.19 3.97
CA VAL A 12 -17.27 9.33 4.08
C VAL A 12 -16.72 8.55 5.26
N LYS A 13 -17.38 8.62 6.42
CA LYS A 13 -16.94 7.88 7.62
C LYS A 13 -17.03 6.37 7.44
N ILE A 14 -18.11 5.87 6.85
CA ILE A 14 -18.30 4.44 6.60
C ILE A 14 -17.27 3.96 5.57
N SER A 15 -17.20 4.61 4.41
CA SER A 15 -16.27 4.22 3.33
C SER A 15 -14.81 4.30 3.78
N GLY A 16 -14.42 5.41 4.42
CA GLY A 16 -13.09 5.61 4.97
C GLY A 16 -12.74 4.53 6.01
N SER A 17 -13.64 4.25 6.95
CA SER A 17 -13.37 3.25 8.01
C SER A 17 -13.22 1.83 7.46
N VAL A 18 -14.06 1.44 6.49
CA VAL A 18 -13.96 0.11 5.87
C VAL A 18 -12.67 -0.02 5.09
N VAL A 19 -12.36 0.97 4.24
CA VAL A 19 -11.19 0.94 3.36
C VAL A 19 -9.88 0.99 4.17
N HIS A 20 -9.75 1.95 5.08
CA HIS A 20 -8.56 2.08 5.93
C HIS A 20 -8.45 0.95 6.95
N GLY A 21 -9.57 0.51 7.55
CA GLY A 21 -9.55 -0.63 8.48
C GLY A 21 -9.04 -1.91 7.83
N LEU A 22 -9.51 -2.22 6.61
CA LEU A 22 -9.04 -3.36 5.85
C LEU A 22 -7.55 -3.22 5.47
N ALA A 23 -7.13 -2.03 5.04
CA ALA A 23 -5.74 -1.75 4.69
C ALA A 23 -4.81 -1.89 5.91
N ILE A 24 -5.18 -1.33 7.07
CA ILE A 24 -4.45 -1.45 8.34
C ILE A 24 -4.31 -2.91 8.73
N PHE A 25 -5.40 -3.67 8.69
CA PHE A 25 -5.38 -5.09 9.07
C PHE A 25 -4.41 -5.89 8.20
N ILE A 26 -4.51 -5.75 6.88
CA ILE A 26 -3.65 -6.48 5.92
C ILE A 26 -2.18 -6.05 6.06
N THR A 27 -1.92 -4.75 6.20
CA THR A 27 -0.56 -4.22 6.35
C THR A 27 0.08 -4.71 7.65
N SER A 28 -0.67 -4.66 8.75
CA SER A 28 -0.21 -5.13 10.06
C SER A 28 0.09 -6.63 10.04
N PHE A 29 -0.80 -7.43 9.45
CA PHE A 29 -0.58 -8.87 9.28
C PHE A 29 0.71 -9.15 8.50
N ARG A 30 0.91 -8.45 7.36
CA ARG A 30 2.15 -8.55 6.57
C ARG A 30 3.39 -8.23 7.40
N LEU A 31 3.36 -7.14 8.16
CA LEU A 31 4.50 -6.69 8.96
C LEU A 31 4.81 -7.66 10.10
N LEU A 32 3.78 -8.12 10.82
CA LEU A 32 3.92 -9.10 11.90
C LEU A 32 4.47 -10.43 11.38
N TYR A 33 3.96 -10.93 10.27
CA TYR A 33 4.45 -12.17 9.66
C TYR A 33 5.94 -12.07 9.29
N ARG A 34 6.36 -10.94 8.71
CA ARG A 34 7.75 -10.73 8.30
C ARG A 34 8.70 -10.43 9.47
N TRP A 35 8.18 -9.74 10.48
CA TRP A 35 8.85 -9.53 11.75
C TRP A 35 9.13 -10.88 12.42
N TYR A 36 8.11 -11.74 12.50
CA TYR A 36 8.25 -13.10 13.03
C TYR A 36 9.31 -13.90 12.27
N MET A 37 9.33 -13.80 10.93
CA MET A 37 10.34 -14.46 10.08
C MET A 37 11.72 -13.75 10.07
N SER A 38 11.95 -12.76 10.95
CA SER A 38 13.22 -12.02 11.15
C SER A 38 13.88 -11.48 9.88
N ARG A 39 13.08 -11.11 8.87
CA ARG A 39 13.56 -10.57 7.59
C ARG A 39 13.01 -9.17 7.38
N PHE A 40 13.45 -8.22 8.20
CA PHE A 40 13.08 -6.82 8.07
C PHE A 40 13.91 -6.15 6.98
N TRP A 41 13.26 -5.68 5.91
CA TRP A 41 13.92 -5.03 4.78
C TRP A 41 13.39 -3.61 4.59
N TRP A 42 14.11 -2.79 3.82
CA TRP A 42 13.71 -1.42 3.46
C TRP A 42 12.28 -1.32 2.89
N GLU A 43 11.79 -2.35 2.18
CA GLU A 43 10.40 -2.39 1.69
C GLU A 43 9.34 -2.41 2.81
N ASP A 44 9.67 -3.02 3.95
CA ASP A 44 8.78 -3.15 5.10
C ASP A 44 8.82 -1.87 5.95
N ALA A 45 9.94 -1.13 5.93
CA ALA A 45 10.00 0.21 6.52
C ALA A 45 9.05 1.20 5.80
N TRP A 46 9.01 1.19 4.46
CA TRP A 46 8.04 2.01 3.70
C TRP A 46 6.59 1.59 3.95
N ALA A 47 6.32 0.29 4.11
CA ALA A 47 4.98 -0.19 4.44
C ALA A 47 4.55 0.21 5.87
N ALA A 48 5.47 0.14 6.84
CA ALA A 48 5.22 0.60 8.20
C ALA A 48 5.00 2.12 8.25
N LEU A 49 5.78 2.88 7.50
CA LEU A 49 5.58 4.33 7.37
C LEU A 49 4.21 4.65 6.76
N ALA A 50 3.81 3.92 5.71
CA ALA A 50 2.49 4.07 5.12
C ALA A 50 1.37 3.72 6.11
N LEU A 51 1.55 2.69 6.94
CA LEU A 51 0.60 2.30 7.99
C LEU A 51 0.40 3.41 9.03
N VAL A 52 1.47 4.08 9.47
CA VAL A 52 1.39 5.21 10.40
C VAL A 52 0.55 6.35 9.81
N PHE A 53 0.79 6.69 8.54
CA PHE A 53 0.00 7.70 7.85
C PHE A 53 -1.46 7.27 7.62
N ASP A 54 -1.72 5.98 7.40
CA ASP A 54 -3.06 5.43 7.24
C ASP A 54 -3.88 5.52 8.52
N ILE A 55 -3.27 5.24 9.68
CA ILE A 55 -3.88 5.44 11.00
C ILE A 55 -4.21 6.92 11.21
N ALA A 56 -3.29 7.83 10.89
CA ALA A 56 -3.53 9.27 11.00
C ALA A 56 -4.68 9.74 10.07
N CYS A 57 -4.78 9.16 8.87
CA CYS A 57 -5.88 9.40 7.94
C CYS A 57 -7.22 8.92 8.52
N LEU A 58 -7.27 7.71 9.10
CA LEU A 58 -8.46 7.19 9.76
C LEU A 58 -8.88 8.08 10.94
N VAL A 59 -7.95 8.50 11.79
CA VAL A 59 -8.25 9.44 12.90
C VAL A 59 -8.84 10.74 12.36
N SER A 60 -8.29 11.29 11.27
CA SER A 60 -8.77 12.54 10.67
C SER A 60 -10.23 12.44 10.18
N VAL A 61 -10.62 11.30 9.60
CA VAL A 61 -12.01 11.03 9.18
C VAL A 61 -12.98 11.07 10.36
N TRP A 62 -12.57 10.57 11.52
CA TRP A 62 -13.39 10.56 12.73
C TRP A 62 -13.44 11.92 13.42
N MET A 63 -12.40 12.73 13.29
CA MET A 63 -12.34 14.10 13.81
C MET A 63 -13.26 15.08 13.08
N GLU A 64 -13.64 14.81 11.83
CA GLU A 64 -14.54 15.67 11.07
C GLU A 64 -15.95 15.67 11.68
N SER A 65 -16.37 16.82 12.20
CA SER A 65 -17.64 16.99 12.91
C SER A 65 -18.77 17.40 11.96
N PRO A 66 -20.03 16.94 12.18
CA PRO A 66 -21.15 17.33 11.34
C PRO A 66 -21.43 18.83 11.42
N PRO A 67 -21.87 19.47 10.32
CA PRO A 67 -21.98 20.93 10.17
C PRO A 67 -23.07 21.61 11.03
N GLN A 68 -23.74 20.88 11.93
CA GLN A 68 -24.91 21.37 12.68
C GLN A 68 -24.63 22.00 14.04
N ILE A 69 -23.37 22.04 14.50
CA ILE A 69 -23.04 22.77 15.73
C ILE A 69 -22.55 24.16 15.31
N PRO A 70 -23.32 25.25 15.53
CA PRO A 70 -22.98 26.60 15.06
C PRO A 70 -21.74 27.23 15.70
N ARG A 71 -20.95 26.46 16.47
CA ARG A 71 -19.73 26.87 17.18
C ARG A 71 -18.68 25.75 17.31
N ALA A 72 -18.75 24.68 16.50
CA ALA A 72 -17.64 23.73 16.49
C ALA A 72 -16.42 24.41 15.84
N LEU A 73 -15.37 24.59 16.63
CA LEU A 73 -14.13 25.31 16.35
C LEU A 73 -13.71 25.26 14.85
N PRO A 74 -13.75 26.39 14.11
CA PRO A 74 -13.17 26.47 12.76
C PRO A 74 -11.76 25.85 12.61
N PRO A 75 -10.85 25.86 13.62
CA PRO A 75 -9.55 25.21 13.46
C PRO A 75 -9.60 23.67 13.33
N MET A 76 -10.61 22.96 13.85
CA MET A 76 -10.59 21.49 13.84
C MET A 76 -10.81 20.88 12.45
N ASN A 77 -11.75 21.45 11.67
CA ASN A 77 -11.98 20.99 10.30
C ASN A 77 -10.82 21.38 9.37
N ILE A 78 -10.16 22.51 9.63
CA ILE A 78 -8.96 22.93 8.90
C ILE A 78 -7.81 21.95 9.18
N MET A 79 -7.59 21.59 10.45
CA MET A 79 -6.57 20.61 10.84
C MET A 79 -6.84 19.22 10.26
N ALA A 80 -8.09 18.74 10.27
CA ALA A 80 -8.46 17.46 9.68
C ALA A 80 -8.18 17.44 8.16
N ASN A 81 -8.54 18.50 7.43
CA ASN A 81 -8.25 18.63 5.99
C ASN A 81 -6.75 18.71 5.69
N TRP A 82 -5.98 19.39 6.55
CA TRP A 82 -4.52 19.43 6.49
C TRP A 82 -3.92 18.04 6.62
N ILE A 83 -4.26 17.33 7.70
CA ILE A 83 -3.73 15.99 7.98
C ILE A 83 -4.16 15.04 6.87
N LEU A 84 -5.41 15.07 6.43
CA LEU A 84 -5.93 14.24 5.36
C LEU A 84 -5.17 14.45 4.04
N SER A 85 -4.99 15.70 3.60
CA SER A 85 -4.30 16.01 2.34
C SER A 85 -2.84 15.51 2.33
N VAL A 86 -2.13 15.68 3.45
CA VAL A 86 -0.73 15.26 3.60
C VAL A 86 -0.65 13.73 3.71
N THR A 87 -1.42 13.12 4.60
CA THR A 87 -1.39 11.67 4.87
C THR A 87 -1.77 10.85 3.64
N LEU A 88 -2.84 11.20 2.92
CA LEU A 88 -3.22 10.51 1.67
C LEU A 88 -2.08 10.50 0.65
N THR A 89 -1.38 11.64 0.52
CA THR A 89 -0.23 11.76 -0.37
C THR A 89 0.89 10.84 0.13
N CYS A 90 1.28 10.95 1.40
CA CYS A 90 2.33 10.11 1.97
C CYS A 90 2.04 8.61 1.82
N ILE A 91 0.79 8.17 2.03
CA ILE A 91 0.36 6.77 1.87
C ILE A 91 0.64 6.29 0.44
N ILE A 92 0.16 7.02 -0.57
CA ILE A 92 0.30 6.63 -1.98
C ILE A 92 1.79 6.56 -2.38
N TRP A 93 2.58 7.57 -1.99
CA TRP A 93 3.99 7.61 -2.35
C TRP A 93 4.83 6.57 -1.59
N CYS A 94 4.52 6.29 -0.32
CA CYS A 94 5.15 5.20 0.43
C CYS A 94 4.80 3.83 -0.17
N ALA A 95 3.56 3.63 -0.62
CA ALA A 95 3.14 2.40 -1.30
C ALA A 95 3.92 2.18 -2.61
N ARG A 96 4.10 3.23 -3.43
CA ARG A 96 4.92 3.19 -4.65
C ARG A 96 6.38 2.83 -4.35
N MET A 97 6.96 3.41 -3.31
CA MET A 97 8.32 3.08 -2.86
C MET A 97 8.44 1.63 -2.42
N SER A 98 7.47 1.13 -1.63
CA SER A 98 7.45 -0.27 -1.21
C SER A 98 7.35 -1.22 -2.41
N ILE A 99 6.49 -0.92 -3.40
CA ILE A 99 6.38 -1.69 -4.66
C ILE A 99 7.70 -1.72 -5.42
N LEU A 100 8.35 -0.57 -5.60
CA LEU A 100 9.64 -0.48 -6.29
C LEU A 100 10.72 -1.32 -5.58
N CYS A 101 10.83 -1.20 -4.26
CA CYS A 101 11.77 -1.99 -3.46
C CYS A 101 11.48 -3.50 -3.59
N SER A 102 10.21 -3.90 -3.58
CA SER A 102 9.82 -5.29 -3.79
C SER A 102 10.19 -5.81 -5.18
N ILE A 103 9.99 -5.01 -6.24
CA ILE A 103 10.40 -5.38 -7.60
C ILE A 103 11.91 -5.59 -7.67
N VAL A 104 12.70 -4.65 -7.15
CA VAL A 104 14.17 -4.73 -7.16
C VAL A 104 14.66 -5.99 -6.44
N ARG A 105 14.06 -6.30 -5.28
CA ARG A 105 14.43 -7.48 -4.49
C ARG A 105 14.13 -8.79 -5.23
N ILE A 106 12.98 -8.87 -5.89
CA ILE A 106 12.49 -10.11 -6.50
C ILE A 106 13.13 -10.36 -7.87
N ALA A 107 13.37 -9.29 -8.64
CA ALA A 107 14.05 -9.36 -9.92
C ALA A 107 15.54 -9.69 -9.74
N ASN A 108 16.15 -9.29 -8.61
CA ASN A 108 17.59 -9.35 -8.35
C ASN A 108 18.41 -8.92 -9.60
N PRO A 109 18.26 -7.66 -10.02
CA PRO A 109 18.72 -7.21 -11.33
C PRO A 109 20.23 -7.05 -11.42
N SER A 110 20.73 -7.00 -12.66
CA SER A 110 22.12 -6.64 -12.95
C SER A 110 22.50 -5.28 -12.33
N PRO A 111 23.79 -5.04 -12.01
CA PRO A 111 24.23 -3.82 -11.33
C PRO A 111 23.87 -2.53 -12.10
N LYS A 112 23.80 -2.58 -13.44
CA LYS A 112 23.36 -1.45 -14.27
C LYS A 112 21.89 -1.12 -14.04
N LEU A 113 21.02 -2.13 -14.09
CA LEU A 113 19.58 -1.96 -13.90
C LEU A 113 19.23 -1.62 -12.45
N ARG A 114 20.02 -2.10 -11.48
CA ARG A 114 19.94 -1.66 -10.09
C ARG A 114 20.19 -0.16 -9.94
N ARG A 115 21.15 0.41 -10.68
CA ARG A 115 21.40 1.87 -10.69
C ARG A 115 20.21 2.65 -11.25
N VAL A 116 19.57 2.14 -12.31
CA VAL A 116 18.33 2.74 -12.85
C VAL A 116 17.22 2.71 -11.79
N ALA A 117 17.06 1.60 -11.08
CA ALA A 117 16.07 1.48 -10.01
C ALA A 117 16.28 2.49 -8.87
N TYR A 118 17.54 2.68 -8.45
CA TYR A 118 17.88 3.73 -7.48
C TYR A 118 17.58 5.13 -8.02
N GLY A 119 17.85 5.39 -9.31
CA GLY A 119 17.46 6.65 -9.96
C GLY A 119 15.95 6.89 -9.89
N ILE A 120 15.14 5.87 -10.24
CA ILE A 120 13.67 5.94 -10.11
C ILE A 120 13.26 6.21 -8.66
N ALA A 121 13.85 5.50 -7.69
CA ALA A 121 13.56 5.69 -6.27
C ALA A 121 13.84 7.12 -5.81
N VAL A 122 14.96 7.71 -6.24
CA VAL A 122 15.30 9.11 -5.95
C VAL A 122 14.27 10.06 -6.56
N VAL A 123 13.94 9.91 -7.84
CA VAL A 123 12.93 10.75 -8.50
C VAL A 123 11.57 10.65 -7.81
N LEU A 124 11.15 9.44 -7.42
CA LEU A 124 9.89 9.26 -6.71
C LEU A 124 9.91 9.95 -5.35
N LEU A 125 10.98 9.78 -4.58
CA LEU A 125 11.11 10.39 -3.26
C LEU A 125 11.16 11.92 -3.35
N THR A 126 11.92 12.49 -4.29
CA THR A 126 11.98 13.95 -4.48
C THR A 126 10.64 14.52 -4.90
N THR A 127 9.90 13.82 -5.77
CA THR A 127 8.57 14.24 -6.20
C THR A 127 7.56 14.18 -5.05
N ALA A 128 7.63 13.13 -4.22
CA ALA A 128 6.81 13.01 -3.02
C ALA A 128 7.03 14.19 -2.06
N ILE A 129 8.29 14.52 -1.78
CA ILE A 129 8.66 15.65 -0.91
C ILE A 129 8.15 16.97 -1.49
N ALA A 130 8.34 17.20 -2.79
CA ALA A 130 7.88 18.41 -3.47
C ALA A 130 6.35 18.58 -3.41
N LEU A 131 5.59 17.50 -3.61
CA LEU A 131 4.13 17.54 -3.52
C LEU A 131 3.63 17.77 -2.09
N VAL A 132 4.27 17.15 -1.09
CA VAL A 132 3.96 17.39 0.31
C VAL A 132 4.25 18.84 0.68
N ALA A 133 5.40 19.38 0.27
CA ALA A 133 5.73 20.79 0.49
C ALA A 133 4.73 21.73 -0.20
N GLN A 134 4.38 21.47 -1.46
CA GLN A 134 3.36 22.24 -2.19
C GLN A 134 2.02 22.23 -1.44
N LYS A 135 1.59 21.08 -0.92
CA LYS A 135 0.35 20.95 -0.14
C LYS A 135 0.41 21.71 1.18
N ILE A 136 1.51 21.61 1.92
CA ILE A 136 1.72 22.32 3.19
C ILE A 136 1.62 23.84 2.96
N VAL A 137 2.29 24.36 1.93
CA VAL A 137 2.27 25.79 1.60
C VAL A 137 0.85 26.24 1.24
N MET A 138 0.15 25.50 0.37
CA MET A 138 -1.22 25.83 -0.04
C MET A 138 -2.19 25.75 1.14
N CYS A 139 -2.00 24.77 2.01
CA CYS A 139 -2.78 24.60 3.21
C CYS A 139 -2.55 25.74 4.23
N SER A 140 -1.35 26.33 4.25
CA SER A 140 -1.00 27.49 5.08
C SER A 140 -1.54 28.81 4.55
N MET A 141 -1.58 28.99 3.23
CA MET A 141 -2.01 30.26 2.63
C MET A 141 -3.52 30.31 2.38
N ASP A 142 -4.12 29.21 1.90
CA ASP A 142 -5.49 29.20 1.38
C ASP A 142 -6.43 28.25 2.13
N SER A 143 -6.12 27.89 3.38
CA SER A 143 -6.94 26.99 4.22
C SER A 143 -7.22 25.63 3.55
N CYS A 144 -6.23 25.08 2.83
CA CYS A 144 -6.32 23.84 2.06
C CYS A 144 -7.34 23.84 0.91
N LYS A 145 -7.69 25.01 0.34
CA LYS A 145 -8.47 25.03 -0.89
C LYS A 145 -7.62 24.47 -2.04
N PHE A 146 -8.06 23.34 -2.59
CA PHE A 146 -7.40 22.74 -3.74
C PHE A 146 -7.54 23.65 -4.96
N THR A 147 -6.44 24.26 -5.38
CA THR A 147 -6.38 25.02 -6.63
C THR A 147 -6.22 24.09 -7.82
N MET A 148 -6.70 24.52 -8.99
CA MET A 148 -6.57 23.75 -10.24
C MET A 148 -5.12 23.37 -10.54
N HIS A 149 -4.17 24.24 -10.21
CA HIS A 149 -2.74 24.00 -10.39
C HIS A 149 -2.24 22.82 -9.56
N VAL A 150 -2.66 22.69 -8.30
CA VAL A 150 -2.28 21.56 -7.43
C VAL A 150 -2.87 20.25 -7.94
N ALA A 151 -4.11 20.29 -8.42
CA ALA A 151 -4.76 19.12 -9.01
C ALA A 151 -4.01 18.64 -10.27
N ILE A 152 -3.61 19.56 -11.16
CA ILE A 152 -2.86 19.23 -12.38
C ILE A 152 -1.47 18.70 -12.04
N THR A 153 -0.72 19.35 -11.14
CA THR A 153 0.61 18.88 -10.76
C THR A 153 0.55 17.50 -10.12
N GLN A 154 -0.46 17.26 -9.26
CA GLN A 154 -0.68 15.94 -8.66
C GLN A 154 -1.03 14.88 -9.71
N LEU A 155 -1.91 15.17 -10.66
CA LEU A 155 -2.28 14.23 -11.72
C LEU A 155 -1.06 13.87 -12.60
N VAL A 156 -0.31 14.87 -13.07
CA VAL A 156 0.85 14.65 -13.94
C VAL A 156 1.92 13.83 -13.22
N THR A 157 2.24 14.20 -11.98
CA THR A 157 3.26 13.48 -11.19
C THR A 157 2.84 12.05 -10.86
N ASP A 158 1.54 11.82 -10.58
CA ASP A 158 1.01 10.48 -10.36
C ASP A 158 1.12 9.61 -11.62
N VAL A 159 0.71 10.12 -12.78
CA VAL A 159 0.78 9.40 -14.07
C VAL A 159 2.22 9.08 -14.45
N VAL A 160 3.13 10.07 -14.31
CA VAL A 160 4.56 9.88 -14.61
C VAL A 160 5.17 8.83 -13.68
N SER A 161 4.86 8.89 -12.39
CA SER A 161 5.33 7.91 -11.41
C SER A 161 4.86 6.49 -11.75
N ASP A 162 3.57 6.32 -12.05
CA ASP A 162 3.01 5.01 -12.37
C ASP A 162 3.58 4.49 -13.69
N ALA A 163 3.79 5.35 -14.68
CA ALA A 163 4.48 5.01 -15.92
C ALA A 163 5.94 4.58 -15.68
N MET A 164 6.67 5.23 -14.75
CA MET A 164 8.02 4.84 -14.37
C MET A 164 8.04 3.46 -13.69
N LEU A 165 7.08 3.16 -12.81
CA LEU A 165 6.94 1.84 -12.18
C LEU A 165 6.59 0.75 -13.21
N VAL A 166 5.70 1.06 -14.15
CA VAL A 166 5.35 0.18 -15.27
C VAL A 166 6.57 -0.06 -16.16
N ALA A 167 7.29 0.99 -16.56
CA ALA A 167 8.50 0.85 -17.38
C ALA A 167 9.59 0.06 -16.66
N ALA A 168 9.76 0.28 -15.36
CA ALA A 168 10.68 -0.47 -14.51
C ALA A 168 10.31 -1.96 -14.52
N SER A 169 9.07 -2.29 -14.15
CA SER A 169 8.56 -3.66 -14.09
C SER A 169 8.70 -4.40 -15.44
N VAL A 170 8.40 -3.75 -16.55
CA VAL A 170 8.57 -4.31 -17.91
C VAL A 170 10.05 -4.52 -18.27
N ARG A 171 10.94 -3.57 -17.94
CA ARG A 171 12.38 -3.73 -18.19
C ARG A 171 12.97 -4.88 -17.38
N PHE A 172 12.60 -5.00 -16.10
CA PHE A 172 13.02 -6.12 -15.26
C PHE A 172 12.55 -7.48 -15.82
N LEU A 173 11.37 -7.53 -16.46
CA LEU A 173 10.87 -8.74 -17.12
C LEU A 173 11.67 -9.14 -18.35
N ARG A 174 12.20 -8.18 -19.11
CA ARG A 174 12.95 -8.46 -20.34
C ARG A 174 14.38 -8.92 -20.08
N ASP A 175 15.03 -8.36 -19.06
CA ASP A 175 16.45 -8.63 -18.80
C ASP A 175 16.71 -9.94 -18.03
N VAL A 176 15.70 -10.51 -17.38
CA VAL A 176 15.88 -11.69 -16.51
C VAL A 176 15.05 -12.85 -17.05
N LYS A 177 15.68 -14.01 -17.31
CA LYS A 177 14.98 -15.29 -17.57
C LYS A 177 14.27 -15.74 -16.29
N LEU A 178 13.12 -15.13 -16.00
CA LEU A 178 12.39 -15.31 -14.75
C LEU A 178 11.50 -16.55 -14.79
N SER A 179 11.44 -17.26 -13.65
CA SER A 179 10.48 -18.34 -13.45
C SER A 179 9.03 -17.83 -13.50
N ARG A 180 8.09 -18.71 -13.89
CA ARG A 180 6.65 -18.40 -14.07
C ARG A 180 6.05 -17.63 -12.88
N ASN A 181 6.43 -17.98 -11.66
CA ASN A 181 5.93 -17.33 -10.44
C ASN A 181 6.37 -15.86 -10.32
N ARG A 182 7.62 -15.53 -10.70
CA ARG A 182 8.10 -14.15 -10.67
C ARG A 182 7.45 -13.30 -11.77
N ARG A 183 7.19 -13.90 -12.93
CA ARG A 183 6.47 -13.25 -14.03
C ARG A 183 5.04 -12.87 -13.65
N LEU A 184 4.33 -13.77 -12.96
CA LEU A 184 2.98 -13.50 -12.44
C LEU A 184 2.96 -12.35 -11.45
N LEU A 185 3.95 -12.30 -10.54
CA LEU A 185 4.05 -11.23 -9.55
C LEU A 185 4.24 -9.86 -10.21
N ILE A 186 5.10 -9.78 -11.22
CA ILE A 186 5.36 -8.52 -11.92
C ILE A 186 4.15 -8.12 -12.78
N LEU A 187 3.45 -9.09 -13.40
CA LEU A 187 2.21 -8.83 -14.12
C LEU A 187 1.10 -8.31 -13.19
N SER A 188 1.03 -8.82 -11.96
CA SER A 188 0.14 -8.31 -10.92
C SER A 188 0.46 -6.86 -10.55
N ALA A 189 1.74 -6.53 -10.35
CA ALA A 189 2.18 -5.15 -10.07
C ALA A 189 1.86 -4.20 -11.24
N PHE A 190 2.02 -4.66 -12.49
CA PHE A 190 1.65 -3.93 -13.69
C PHE A 190 0.14 -3.64 -13.73
N SER A 191 -0.69 -4.69 -13.59
CA SER A 191 -2.15 -4.56 -13.56
C SER A 191 -2.61 -3.58 -12.48
N ALA A 192 -2.03 -3.70 -11.28
CA ALA A 192 -2.35 -2.83 -10.17
C ALA A 192 -1.97 -1.36 -10.42
N SER A 193 -0.82 -1.10 -11.07
CA SER A 193 -0.41 0.27 -11.43
C SER A 193 -1.38 0.91 -12.43
N VAL A 194 -1.87 0.14 -13.40
CA VAL A 194 -2.89 0.60 -14.36
C VAL A 194 -4.21 0.90 -13.64
N LEU A 195 -4.65 0.04 -12.72
CA LEU A 195 -5.87 0.27 -11.94
C LEU A 195 -5.76 1.56 -11.08
N ILE A 196 -4.63 1.76 -10.40
CA ILE A 196 -4.38 2.98 -9.59
C ILE A 196 -4.36 4.23 -10.48
N THR A 197 -3.78 4.14 -11.68
CA THR A 197 -3.77 5.23 -12.66
C THR A 197 -5.20 5.59 -13.08
N GLY A 198 -6.03 4.60 -13.39
CA GLY A 198 -7.44 4.82 -13.75
C GLY A 198 -8.23 5.52 -12.65
N VAL A 199 -8.10 5.07 -11.40
CA VAL A 199 -8.71 5.72 -10.23
C VAL A 199 -8.19 7.14 -10.04
N THR A 200 -6.90 7.37 -10.31
CA THR A 200 -6.28 8.71 -10.23
C THR A 200 -6.85 9.68 -11.26
N ILE A 201 -7.01 9.23 -12.49
CA ILE A 201 -7.61 10.04 -13.56
C ILE A 201 -9.05 10.37 -13.19
N LEU A 202 -9.84 9.38 -12.75
CA LEU A 202 -11.21 9.58 -12.29
C LEU A 202 -11.29 10.61 -11.16
N HIS A 203 -10.45 10.44 -10.13
CA HIS A 203 -10.39 11.37 -9.01
C HIS A 203 -10.06 12.80 -9.47
N SER A 204 -9.12 12.95 -10.40
CA SER A 204 -8.69 14.25 -10.90
C SER A 204 -9.76 14.93 -11.76
N VAL A 205 -10.45 14.19 -12.63
CA VAL A 205 -11.57 14.72 -13.44
C VAL A 205 -12.67 15.25 -12.53
N LEU A 206 -13.04 14.48 -11.51
CA LEU A 206 -14.09 14.90 -10.56
C LEU A 206 -13.65 16.10 -9.71
N LEU A 207 -12.37 16.15 -9.33
CA LEU A 207 -11.80 17.28 -8.61
C LEU A 207 -11.81 18.57 -9.45
N LEU A 208 -11.60 18.46 -10.77
CA LEU A 208 -11.61 19.60 -11.70
C LEU A 208 -13.01 20.14 -12.03
N GLN A 209 -14.03 19.28 -12.04
CA GLN A 209 -15.40 19.71 -12.35
C GLN A 209 -16.02 20.49 -11.20
N ARG A 210 -16.22 19.84 -10.05
CA ARG A 210 -16.64 20.45 -8.78
C ARG A 210 -16.20 19.56 -7.63
N PRO A 211 -15.40 20.06 -6.67
CA PRO A 211 -15.09 19.31 -5.46
C PRO A 211 -16.39 19.00 -4.73
N THR A 212 -16.69 17.71 -4.60
CA THR A 212 -17.89 17.18 -3.95
C THR A 212 -17.46 16.18 -2.88
N THR A 213 -18.36 15.78 -1.99
CA THR A 213 -18.06 14.70 -1.05
C THR A 213 -17.57 13.42 -1.75
N GLY A 214 -18.04 13.15 -2.97
CA GLY A 214 -17.58 12.04 -3.80
C GLY A 214 -16.07 12.09 -4.10
N THR A 215 -15.46 13.28 -4.26
CA THR A 215 -14.01 13.38 -4.47
C THR A 215 -13.24 12.94 -3.24
N ILE A 216 -13.73 13.27 -2.03
CA ILE A 216 -13.11 12.86 -0.76
C ILE A 216 -13.18 11.33 -0.61
N VAL A 217 -14.35 10.72 -0.85
CA VAL A 217 -14.53 9.26 -0.82
C VAL A 217 -13.58 8.57 -1.80
N ILE A 218 -13.48 9.08 -3.04
CA ILE A 218 -12.58 8.53 -4.04
C ILE A 218 -11.11 8.68 -3.62
N GLY A 219 -10.75 9.77 -2.93
CA GLY A 219 -9.42 9.94 -2.33
C GLY A 219 -9.08 8.84 -1.32
N HIS A 220 -10.00 8.51 -0.41
CA HIS A 220 -9.84 7.41 0.54
C HIS A 220 -9.73 6.05 -0.16
N VAL A 221 -10.63 5.78 -1.12
CA VAL A 221 -10.60 4.55 -1.92
C VAL A 221 -9.28 4.42 -2.67
N LYS A 222 -8.78 5.51 -3.26
CA LYS A 222 -7.49 5.54 -3.95
C LYS A 222 -6.33 5.18 -3.02
N ALA A 223 -6.26 5.80 -1.84
CA ALA A 223 -5.19 5.53 -0.88
C ALA A 223 -5.23 4.09 -0.35
N GLY A 224 -6.42 3.62 0.07
CA GLY A 224 -6.58 2.25 0.54
C GLY A 224 -6.30 1.21 -0.55
N LEU A 225 -6.75 1.44 -1.79
CA LEU A 225 -6.44 0.57 -2.92
C LEU A 225 -4.92 0.50 -3.15
N SER A 226 -4.20 1.61 -3.03
CA SER A 226 -2.74 1.64 -3.16
C SER A 226 -2.04 0.79 -2.10
N LEU A 227 -2.48 0.86 -0.83
CA LEU A 227 -1.99 0.00 0.25
C LEU A 227 -2.32 -1.47 0.03
N LEU A 228 -3.57 -1.77 -0.37
CA LEU A 228 -4.01 -3.13 -0.68
C LEU A 228 -3.14 -3.74 -1.79
N VAL A 229 -2.91 -3.00 -2.87
CA VAL A 229 -2.03 -3.38 -3.98
C VAL A 229 -0.60 -3.64 -3.51
N CYS A 230 -0.04 -2.70 -2.72
CA CYS A 230 1.30 -2.82 -2.18
C CYS A 230 1.46 -4.10 -1.32
N ASN A 231 0.43 -4.47 -0.57
CA ASN A 231 0.42 -5.66 0.26
C ASN A 231 0.04 -6.94 -0.50
N ALA A 232 -0.72 -6.83 -1.59
CA ALA A 232 -1.19 -7.96 -2.39
C ALA A 232 -0.03 -8.77 -2.98
N LEU A 233 1.06 -8.12 -3.40
CA LEU A 233 2.24 -8.82 -3.91
C LEU A 233 2.82 -9.80 -2.87
N VAL A 234 2.83 -9.40 -1.59
CA VAL A 234 3.30 -10.26 -0.50
C VAL A 234 2.25 -11.31 -0.14
N LEU A 235 0.99 -10.90 -0.06
CA LEU A 235 -0.11 -11.79 0.32
C LEU A 235 -0.29 -12.92 -0.69
N VAL A 236 -0.25 -12.63 -2.00
CA VAL A 236 -0.32 -13.63 -3.07
C VAL A 236 0.84 -14.62 -2.96
N THR A 237 2.04 -14.14 -2.68
CA THR A 237 3.21 -15.01 -2.50
C THR A 237 3.07 -15.91 -1.25
N PHE A 238 2.49 -15.37 -0.18
CA PHE A 238 2.22 -16.11 1.04
C PHE A 238 1.14 -17.18 0.83
N VAL A 239 -0.01 -16.80 0.29
CA VAL A 239 -1.11 -17.73 -0.02
C VAL A 239 -0.63 -18.83 -0.96
N TYR A 240 0.12 -18.48 -2.01
CA TYR A 240 0.70 -19.47 -2.90
C TYR A 240 1.60 -20.47 -2.14
N ARG A 241 2.45 -20.00 -1.22
CA ARG A 241 3.29 -20.89 -0.40
C ARG A 241 2.49 -21.77 0.53
N VAL A 242 1.48 -21.22 1.21
CA VAL A 242 0.64 -21.98 2.15
C VAL A 242 -0.20 -23.02 1.42
N CYS A 243 -0.87 -22.64 0.33
CA CYS A 243 -1.66 -23.58 -0.47
C CYS A 243 -0.79 -24.64 -1.14
N HIS A 244 0.42 -24.30 -1.57
CA HIS A 244 1.34 -25.28 -2.15
C HIS A 244 1.95 -26.20 -1.07
N HIS A 245 2.26 -25.71 0.13
CA HIS A 245 2.71 -26.59 1.22
C HIS A 245 1.59 -27.55 1.64
N ALA A 246 0.38 -27.04 1.84
CA ALA A 246 -0.78 -27.86 2.14
C ALA A 246 -1.08 -28.90 1.05
N GLY A 247 -0.89 -28.56 -0.23
CA GLY A 247 -1.02 -29.51 -1.34
C GLY A 247 0.07 -30.60 -1.34
N VAL A 248 1.33 -30.22 -1.07
CA VAL A 248 2.44 -31.19 -0.98
C VAL A 248 2.29 -32.10 0.24
N ASP A 249 1.82 -31.58 1.38
CA ASP A 249 1.56 -32.36 2.59
C ASP A 249 0.37 -33.33 2.40
N LEU A 250 -0.64 -32.92 1.63
CA LEU A 250 -1.75 -33.79 1.22
C LEU A 250 -1.29 -34.90 0.26
N ASP A 251 -0.44 -34.60 -0.71
CA ASP A 251 0.08 -35.61 -1.64
C ASP A 251 1.03 -36.60 -0.95
N HIS A 252 1.84 -36.13 0.02
CA HIS A 252 2.72 -37.00 0.79
C HIS A 252 1.93 -37.94 1.71
N SER A 253 0.87 -37.44 2.37
CA SER A 253 -0.01 -38.27 3.20
C SER A 253 -0.82 -39.28 2.37
N VAL A 254 -1.29 -38.91 1.17
CA VAL A 254 -1.98 -39.84 0.26
C VAL A 254 -1.03 -40.92 -0.29
N HIS A 255 0.23 -40.59 -0.59
CA HIS A 255 1.21 -41.58 -1.02
C HIS A 255 1.61 -42.54 0.10
N GLU A 256 1.81 -42.04 1.33
CA GLU A 256 2.14 -42.86 2.49
C GLU A 256 0.99 -43.82 2.86
N GLN A 257 -0.26 -43.38 2.73
CA GLN A 257 -1.44 -44.20 2.94
C GLN A 257 -1.64 -45.27 1.85
N ARG A 258 -1.12 -45.07 0.63
CA ARG A 258 -1.18 -46.04 -0.47
C ARG A 258 -0.09 -47.12 -0.38
N THR A 259 1.03 -46.82 0.29
CA THR A 259 2.14 -47.78 0.49
C THR A 259 2.11 -48.46 1.87
N GLY A 260 1.34 -47.94 2.82
CA GLY A 260 1.31 -48.39 4.21
C GLY A 260 0.12 -49.27 4.57
N GLY A 261 -0.05 -50.41 3.90
CA GLY A 261 -0.74 -51.56 4.50
C GLY A 261 0.11 -52.16 5.61
N GLY A 262 0.27 -51.44 6.73
CA GLY A 262 1.14 -51.84 7.83
C GLY A 262 1.08 -50.84 8.97
N ILE A 263 0.42 -51.25 10.05
CA ILE A 263 0.29 -50.53 11.31
C ILE A 263 1.67 -50.11 11.86
N SER A 264 1.87 -48.83 12.16
CA SER A 264 2.56 -48.41 13.38
C SER A 264 2.15 -46.99 13.78
N VAL A 265 1.74 -46.87 15.04
CA VAL A 265 1.41 -45.64 15.75
C VAL A 265 2.71 -45.11 16.35
N GLN A 266 3.05 -43.84 16.13
CA GLN A 266 3.91 -43.12 17.08
C GLN A 266 3.65 -41.61 17.07
N PHE A 267 2.94 -41.16 18.10
CA PHE A 267 2.97 -39.79 18.62
C PHE A 267 4.37 -39.52 19.18
N THR A 268 5.03 -38.40 18.82
CA THR A 268 5.80 -37.59 19.77
C THR A 268 6.01 -36.17 19.22
N SER A 269 5.46 -35.20 19.94
CA SER A 269 5.77 -33.77 19.86
C SER A 269 7.18 -33.48 20.40
N VAL A 270 8.05 -32.80 19.66
CA VAL A 270 9.16 -32.03 20.26
C VAL A 270 9.37 -30.72 19.49
N ILE A 271 9.13 -29.63 20.21
CA ILE A 271 9.56 -28.27 19.91
C ILE A 271 11.07 -28.22 20.10
N GLU A 272 11.84 -27.99 19.04
CA GLU A 272 13.29 -27.74 19.16
C GLU A 272 13.59 -26.24 19.17
N ILE A 273 13.96 -25.75 20.36
CA ILE A 273 14.59 -24.46 20.61
C ILE A 273 16.10 -24.63 20.42
N PRO A 274 16.80 -23.82 19.59
CA PRO A 274 18.25 -23.88 19.56
C PRO A 274 18.84 -23.02 20.68
N THR A 275 19.29 -23.67 21.75
CA THR A 275 20.24 -23.13 22.72
C THR A 275 21.65 -23.12 22.09
N LYS A 276 22.22 -21.94 21.88
CA LYS A 276 23.67 -21.79 21.65
C LYS A 276 24.40 -21.87 23.00
N LEU A 277 25.05 -23.00 23.29
CA LEU A 277 26.25 -23.10 24.14
C LEU A 277 27.45 -23.18 23.17
N SER A 278 28.37 -22.22 23.16
CA SER A 278 29.57 -22.11 23.99
C SER A 278 30.62 -23.22 23.76
N SER A 279 31.85 -22.76 23.53
CA SER A 279 33.15 -23.45 23.63
C SER A 279 33.55 -24.46 22.56
N LEU A 280 34.61 -24.07 21.82
CA LEU A 280 35.70 -24.82 21.18
C LEU A 280 36.42 -23.76 20.33
N SER A 281 37.70 -23.43 20.44
CA SER A 281 38.87 -23.93 21.17
C SER A 281 39.93 -22.83 21.06
#